data_AF-A0AAW7M3X6-F1
#
_entry.id   AF-A0AAW7M3X6-F1
#
_cell.length_a   1.000
_cell.length_b   1.000
_cell.length_c   1.000
_cell.angle_alpha   90.00
_cell.angle_beta   90.00
_cell.angle_gamma   90.00
#
_symmetry.space_group_name_H-M   'P 1'
#
loop_
_entity.id
_entity.type
_entity.pdbx_description
1 polymer ?
#
loop_
_entity_poly.entity_id
_entity_poly.type
_entity_poly.pdbx_seq_one_letter_code
_entity_poly.pdbx_strand_id
1 'polypeptide(L)'
;MDLRTSKVLAAIYTSSSTAYYVDTRGARPLLFRARGQGRTGRGRWDDVWVALTDVESGPRLNDVRGRELDDAQVDWSDVRPWVLRVGSRHQYTFDPGGPDLLWWVQRVAERIEILADMPPEAERSRRADEVDFLDGPHPSPGAAGP
;
A
#
# COMPACT_ATOMS: atom_id res chain seq x y z
N MET A 1 9.43 -2.39 -8.47
CA MET A 1 9.70 -3.81 -8.20
C MET A 1 8.56 -4.63 -8.76
N ASP A 2 8.84 -5.60 -9.64
CA ASP A 2 7.83 -6.49 -10.22
C ASP A 2 7.65 -7.73 -9.33
N LEU A 3 6.44 -7.91 -8.79
CA LEU A 3 6.10 -8.98 -7.85
C LEU A 3 5.81 -10.32 -8.54
N ARG A 4 5.64 -10.36 -9.88
CA ARG A 4 5.44 -11.62 -10.61
C ARG A 4 6.71 -12.46 -10.66
N THR A 5 7.86 -11.77 -10.66
CA THR A 5 9.18 -12.39 -10.81
C THR A 5 10.01 -12.32 -9.52
N SER A 6 9.70 -11.40 -8.61
CA SER A 6 10.41 -11.25 -7.34
C SER A 6 9.84 -12.18 -6.27
N LYS A 7 10.73 -12.86 -5.52
CA LYS A 7 10.40 -13.68 -4.34
C LYS A 7 10.92 -12.98 -3.09
N VAL A 8 10.12 -12.11 -2.49
CA VAL A 8 10.54 -11.19 -1.43
C VAL A 8 9.47 -11.01 -0.36
N LEU A 9 9.89 -10.60 0.84
CA LEU A 9 9.04 -9.88 1.77
C LEU A 9 9.36 -8.39 1.61
N ALA A 10 8.38 -7.61 1.15
CA ALA A 10 8.52 -6.18 0.94
C ALA A 10 7.70 -5.42 1.99
N ALA A 11 8.31 -4.47 2.68
CA ALA A 11 7.63 -3.48 3.51
C ALA A 11 7.45 -2.19 2.71
N ILE A 12 6.21 -1.69 2.65
CA ILE A 12 5.82 -0.48 1.95
C ILE A 12 5.41 0.54 3.00
N TYR A 13 6.30 1.51 3.23
CA TYR A 13 6.04 2.64 4.10
C TYR A 13 5.35 3.75 3.30
N THR A 14 4.25 4.24 3.82
CA THR A 14 3.41 5.22 3.14
C THR A 14 3.55 6.61 3.77
N SER A 15 2.96 7.63 3.15
CA SER A 15 2.71 8.95 3.74
C SER A 15 1.67 8.92 4.88
N SER A 16 1.44 7.76 5.48
CA SER A 16 0.67 7.58 6.71
C SER A 16 1.44 6.67 7.66
N SER A 17 0.98 6.60 8.90
CA SER A 17 1.53 5.67 9.89
C SER A 17 1.31 4.20 9.52
N THR A 18 0.34 3.89 8.65
CA THR A 18 0.08 2.53 8.17
C THR A 18 1.19 2.07 7.21
N ALA A 19 1.67 0.85 7.43
CA ALA A 19 2.57 0.16 6.52
C ALA A 19 1.87 -1.07 5.92
N TYR A 20 2.25 -1.42 4.70
CA TYR A 20 1.79 -2.62 4.02
C TYR A 20 2.96 -3.56 3.85
N TYR A 21 2.71 -4.87 3.96
CA TYR A 21 3.70 -5.89 3.71
C TYR A 21 3.17 -6.82 2.65
N VAL A 22 4.01 -7.14 1.67
CA VAL A 22 3.72 -8.11 0.62
C VAL A 22 4.76 -9.22 0.69
N ASP A 23 4.31 -10.45 0.89
CA ASP A 23 5.18 -11.63 0.88
C ASP A 23 4.89 -12.47 -0.36
N THR A 24 5.83 -12.51 -1.30
CA THR A 24 5.75 -13.33 -2.52
C THR A 24 6.64 -14.57 -2.47
N ARG A 25 7.33 -14.84 -1.35
CA ARG A 25 8.27 -15.97 -1.21
C ARG A 25 7.55 -17.32 -1.26
N GLY A 26 6.31 -17.37 -0.78
CA GLY A 26 5.45 -18.55 -0.82
C GLY A 26 4.87 -18.88 -2.20
N ALA A 27 4.04 -19.92 -2.22
CA ALA A 27 3.28 -20.34 -3.41
C ALA A 27 2.17 -19.35 -3.78
N ARG A 28 1.52 -18.75 -2.77
CA ARG A 28 0.49 -17.71 -2.93
C ARG A 28 1.02 -16.40 -2.32
N PRO A 29 0.96 -15.28 -3.04
CA PRO A 29 1.30 -13.98 -2.47
C PRO A 29 0.39 -13.63 -1.30
N LEU A 30 0.95 -13.05 -0.25
CA LEU A 30 0.23 -12.61 0.95
C LEU A 30 0.37 -11.10 1.12
N LEU A 31 -0.65 -10.49 1.72
CA LEU A 31 -0.71 -9.08 2.06
C LEU A 31 -0.99 -8.94 3.55
N PHE A 32 -0.34 -7.97 4.19
CA PHE A 32 -0.59 -7.59 5.57
C PHE A 32 -0.67 -6.07 5.64
N ARG A 33 -1.71 -5.54 6.28
CA ARG A 33 -1.80 -4.10 6.59
C ARG A 33 -1.52 -3.90 8.07
N ALA A 34 -0.34 -3.39 8.38
CA ALA A 34 0.03 -3.01 9.73
C ALA A 34 -0.56 -1.64 10.04
N ARG A 35 -1.60 -1.63 10.86
CA ARG A 35 -2.33 -0.40 11.11
C ARG A 35 -1.49 0.54 11.96
N GLY A 36 -1.25 1.73 11.44
CA GLY A 36 -0.58 2.79 12.19
C GLY A 36 -1.49 3.53 13.16
N GLN A 37 -0.88 4.35 14.02
CA GLN A 37 -1.57 5.24 14.95
C GLN A 37 -2.19 6.47 14.24
N GLY A 38 -3.18 7.13 14.85
CA GLY A 38 -3.78 8.36 14.30
C GLY A 38 -4.98 8.10 13.37
N ARG A 39 -5.10 8.89 12.30
CA ARG A 39 -6.26 8.89 11.37
C ARG A 39 -6.22 7.74 10.37
N THR A 40 -6.14 6.52 10.87
CA THR A 40 -6.16 5.28 10.07
C THR A 40 -7.50 4.58 10.23
N GLY A 41 -8.13 4.18 9.12
CA GLY A 41 -9.35 3.38 9.15
C GLY A 41 -9.10 2.04 9.83
N ARG A 42 -10.08 1.55 10.60
CA ARG A 42 -10.03 0.21 11.22
C ARG A 42 -10.78 -0.78 10.35
N GLY A 43 -10.18 -1.92 10.09
CA GLY A 43 -10.79 -3.04 9.39
C GLY A 43 -10.57 -4.34 10.16
N ARG A 44 -11.50 -5.29 10.01
CA ARG A 44 -11.37 -6.66 10.53
C ARG A 44 -10.07 -7.35 10.11
N TRP A 45 -9.53 -6.97 8.97
CA TRP A 45 -8.36 -7.59 8.34
C TRP A 45 -7.06 -6.81 8.61
N ASP A 46 -7.10 -5.84 9.52
CA ASP A 46 -5.87 -5.22 10.03
C ASP A 46 -5.03 -6.22 10.80
N ASP A 47 -3.72 -6.07 10.68
CA ASP A 47 -2.73 -6.82 11.45
C ASP A 47 -2.82 -8.36 11.29
N VAL A 48 -3.38 -8.81 10.14
CA VAL A 48 -3.45 -10.21 9.74
C VAL A 48 -2.98 -10.39 8.29
N TRP A 49 -2.41 -11.57 8.00
CA TRP A 49 -2.07 -11.96 6.64
C TRP A 49 -3.33 -12.41 5.90
N VAL A 50 -3.56 -11.81 4.73
CA VAL A 50 -4.61 -12.19 3.78
C VAL A 50 -3.99 -12.56 2.45
N ALA A 51 -4.71 -13.33 1.65
CA ALA A 51 -4.20 -13.73 0.35
C ALA A 51 -4.30 -12.59 -0.66
N LEU A 52 -3.16 -12.13 -1.18
CA LEU A 52 -3.11 -11.12 -2.23
C LEU A 52 -3.49 -11.76 -3.57
N THR A 53 -4.55 -11.25 -4.19
CA THR A 53 -5.03 -11.74 -5.49
C THR A 53 -4.64 -10.82 -6.62
N ASP A 54 -4.50 -9.53 -6.36
CA ASP A 54 -4.04 -8.56 -7.34
C ASP A 54 -3.44 -7.31 -6.69
N VAL A 55 -2.57 -6.63 -7.43
CA VAL A 55 -2.07 -5.31 -7.03
C VAL A 55 -1.90 -4.42 -8.25
N GLU A 56 -2.42 -3.21 -8.17
CA GLU A 56 -2.26 -2.18 -9.17
C GLU A 56 -1.48 -1.01 -8.57
N SER A 57 -0.32 -0.70 -9.15
CA SER A 57 0.32 0.59 -8.90
C SER A 57 -0.36 1.62 -9.79
N GLY A 58 -1.03 2.59 -9.18
CA GLY A 58 -1.42 3.82 -9.85
C GLY A 58 -0.20 4.61 -10.32
N PRO A 59 -0.42 5.75 -11.01
CA PRO A 59 0.66 6.57 -11.53
C PRO A 59 1.57 7.10 -10.43
N ARG A 60 2.74 7.62 -10.81
CA ARG A 60 3.60 8.34 -9.85
C ARG A 60 3.01 9.72 -9.60
N LEU A 61 2.86 10.04 -8.32
CA LEU A 61 2.41 11.34 -7.81
C LEU A 61 3.59 12.21 -7.35
N ASN A 62 4.79 11.62 -7.26
CA ASN A 62 6.03 12.35 -6.99
C ASN A 62 7.03 12.13 -8.12
N ASP A 63 7.83 13.15 -8.43
CA ASP A 63 8.95 13.03 -9.36
C ASP A 63 10.12 12.25 -8.74
N VAL A 64 11.19 12.05 -9.52
CA VAL A 64 12.39 11.31 -9.10
C VAL A 64 13.16 11.97 -7.96
N ARG A 65 12.89 13.25 -7.66
CA ARG A 65 13.47 14.02 -6.56
C ARG A 65 12.54 14.07 -5.34
N GLY A 66 11.38 13.43 -5.41
CA GLY A 66 10.40 13.40 -4.32
C GLY A 66 9.49 14.64 -4.27
N ARG A 67 9.51 15.51 -5.29
CA ARG A 67 8.58 16.64 -5.38
C ARG A 67 7.22 16.13 -5.84
N GLU A 68 6.17 16.56 -5.14
CA GLU A 68 4.79 16.30 -5.53
C GLU A 68 4.48 16.89 -6.93
N LEU A 69 3.77 16.10 -7.73
CA LEU A 69 3.31 16.45 -9.07
C LEU A 69 1.89 17.00 -8.98
N ASP A 70 1.62 18.05 -9.75
CA ASP A 70 0.24 18.48 -9.98
C ASP A 70 -0.48 17.54 -10.97
N ASP A 71 -1.81 17.65 -11.05
CA ASP A 71 -2.65 16.79 -11.90
C ASP A 71 -2.27 16.80 -13.39
N ALA A 72 -1.74 17.92 -13.90
CA ALA A 72 -1.33 18.03 -15.30
C ALA A 72 0.03 17.37 -15.57
N GLN A 73 0.84 17.16 -14.53
CA GLN A 73 2.13 16.47 -14.59
C GLN A 73 2.01 14.96 -14.39
N VAL A 74 0.90 14.48 -13.82
CA VAL A 74 0.65 13.05 -13.62
C VAL A 74 0.23 12.38 -14.93
N ASP A 75 1.01 11.41 -15.38
CA ASP A 75 0.56 10.49 -16.45
C ASP A 75 -0.43 9.48 -15.88
N TRP A 76 -1.71 9.82 -15.90
CA TRP A 76 -2.80 8.99 -15.38
C TRP A 76 -2.95 7.63 -16.10
N SER A 77 -2.32 7.46 -17.27
CA SER A 77 -2.29 6.18 -17.97
C SER A 77 -1.20 5.22 -17.46
N ASP A 78 -0.28 5.70 -16.62
CA ASP A 78 0.82 4.92 -16.06
C ASP A 78 0.38 4.03 -14.89
N VAL A 79 -0.56 3.14 -15.15
CA VAL A 79 -0.99 2.09 -14.22
C VAL A 79 -0.19 0.81 -14.50
N ARG A 80 0.40 0.22 -13.46
CA ARG A 80 1.26 -0.95 -13.57
C ARG A 80 0.74 -2.10 -12.71
N PRO A 81 0.21 -3.18 -13.30
CA PRO A 81 -0.23 -4.33 -12.55
C PRO A 81 0.98 -5.12 -12.01
N TRP A 82 0.89 -5.61 -10.78
CA TRP A 82 1.91 -6.38 -10.08
C TRP A 82 3.25 -5.65 -9.85
N VAL A 83 3.27 -4.32 -9.88
CA VAL A 83 4.46 -3.53 -9.61
C VAL A 83 4.29 -2.75 -8.32
N LEU A 84 5.33 -2.69 -7.48
CA LEU A 84 5.45 -1.76 -6.36
C LEU A 84 6.42 -0.63 -6.72
N ARG A 85 6.01 0.64 -6.50
CA ARG A 85 6.81 1.83 -6.84
C ARG A 85 6.71 2.87 -5.73
N VAL A 86 7.86 3.45 -5.38
CA VAL A 86 7.91 4.69 -4.60
C VAL A 86 7.29 5.81 -5.42
N GLY A 87 6.55 6.70 -4.76
CA GLY A 87 5.82 7.81 -5.36
C GLY A 87 4.44 7.41 -5.90
N SER A 88 3.99 6.16 -5.75
CA SER A 88 2.68 5.72 -6.23
C SER A 88 1.75 5.28 -5.10
N ARG A 89 0.44 5.39 -5.33
CA ARG A 89 -0.56 4.67 -4.54
C ARG A 89 -0.75 3.28 -5.11
N HIS A 90 -0.90 2.29 -4.24
CA HIS A 90 -1.17 0.92 -4.65
C HIS A 90 -2.58 0.54 -4.20
N GLN A 91 -3.33 -0.07 -5.11
CA GLN A 91 -4.56 -0.79 -4.78
C GLN A 91 -4.21 -2.26 -4.64
N TYR A 92 -4.54 -2.85 -3.51
CA TYR A 92 -4.35 -4.27 -3.22
C TYR A 92 -5.70 -4.94 -3.16
N THR A 93 -5.94 -5.93 -4.02
CA THR A 93 -7.11 -6.79 -3.96
C THR A 93 -6.73 -8.08 -3.26
N PHE A 94 -7.53 -8.50 -2.29
CA PHE A 94 -7.26 -9.67 -1.49
C PHE A 94 -8.49 -10.53 -1.28
N ASP A 95 -8.25 -11.82 -1.06
CA ASP A 95 -9.25 -12.83 -0.76
C ASP A 95 -9.30 -13.07 0.77
N PRO A 96 -10.40 -12.69 1.44
CA PRO A 96 -10.58 -12.90 2.87
C PRO A 96 -11.02 -14.33 3.25
N GLY A 97 -11.09 -15.27 2.28
CA GLY A 97 -11.63 -16.62 2.46
C GLY A 97 -13.16 -16.69 2.34
N GLY A 98 -13.77 -15.73 1.63
CA GLY A 98 -15.22 -15.61 1.43
C GLY A 98 -15.61 -15.52 -0.05
N PRO A 99 -16.89 -15.31 -0.36
CA PRO A 99 -17.36 -15.21 -1.76
C PRO A 99 -16.88 -13.93 -2.46
N ASP A 100 -16.62 -12.88 -1.69
CA ASP A 100 -16.28 -11.56 -2.21
C ASP A 100 -14.81 -11.23 -2.00
N LEU A 101 -14.18 -10.67 -3.04
CA LEU A 101 -12.88 -10.05 -2.93
C LEU A 101 -13.01 -8.67 -2.26
N LEU A 102 -12.02 -8.32 -1.45
CA LEU A 102 -11.92 -7.01 -0.81
C LEU A 102 -10.69 -6.27 -1.31
N TRP A 103 -10.64 -4.97 -1.06
CA TRP A 103 -9.51 -4.17 -1.49
C TRP A 103 -9.10 -3.13 -0.46
N TRP A 104 -7.82 -2.75 -0.52
CA TRP A 104 -7.27 -1.59 0.15
C TRP A 104 -6.54 -0.70 -0.83
N VAL A 105 -6.78 0.60 -0.76
CA VAL A 105 -5.91 1.60 -1.40
C VAL A 105 -5.08 2.25 -0.31
N GLN A 106 -3.77 2.17 -0.46
CA GLN A 106 -2.86 2.85 0.45
C GLN A 106 -2.61 4.30 0.02
N ARG A 107 -2.03 5.10 0.92
CA ARG A 107 -1.45 6.39 0.54
C ARG A 107 -0.17 6.20 -0.30
N VAL A 108 0.45 7.31 -0.68
CA VAL A 108 1.66 7.30 -1.51
C VAL A 108 2.75 6.50 -0.81
N ALA A 109 3.34 5.54 -1.50
CA ALA A 109 4.51 4.81 -1.00
C ALA A 109 5.72 5.76 -0.99
N GLU A 110 6.29 6.01 0.18
CA GLU A 110 7.48 6.86 0.34
C GLU A 110 8.76 6.02 0.27
N ARG A 111 8.68 4.78 0.75
CA ARG A 111 9.82 3.87 0.83
C ARG A 111 9.35 2.43 0.71
N ILE A 112 10.14 1.63 0.00
CA ILE A 112 9.94 0.18 -0.10
C ILE A 112 11.24 -0.49 0.32
N GLU A 113 11.16 -1.38 1.30
CA GLU A 113 12.29 -2.14 1.82
C GLU A 113 12.08 -3.63 1.60
N ILE A 114 13.15 -4.35 1.26
CA ILE A 114 13.14 -5.81 1.23
C ILE A 114 13.65 -6.30 2.57
N LEU A 115 12.84 -7.13 3.22
CA LEU A 115 13.13 -7.65 4.55
C LEU A 115 13.45 -9.15 4.47
N ALA A 116 14.32 -9.60 5.38
CA ALA A 116 14.53 -11.03 5.60
C ALA A 116 13.31 -11.64 6.32
N ASP A 117 12.79 -10.94 7.33
CA ASP A 117 11.71 -11.40 8.20
C ASP A 117 10.74 -10.28 8.54
N MET A 118 9.55 -10.65 9.00
CA MET A 118 8.54 -9.70 9.45
C MET A 118 9.00 -9.06 10.78
N PRO A 119 8.98 -7.72 10.92
CA PRO A 119 9.40 -7.08 12.14
C PRO A 119 8.47 -7.43 13.33
N PRO A 120 8.96 -7.29 14.57
CA PRO A 120 8.15 -7.38 15.77
C PRO A 120 6.93 -6.46 15.70
N GLU A 121 5.82 -6.84 16.34
CA GLU A 121 4.54 -6.13 16.24
C GLU A 121 4.64 -4.63 16.51
N ALA A 122 5.39 -4.25 17.54
CA ALA A 122 5.61 -2.84 17.93
C ALA A 122 6.36 -2.00 16.88
N GLU A 123 6.99 -2.65 15.89
CA GLU A 123 7.83 -2.02 14.85
C GLU A 123 7.19 -2.12 13.46
N ARG A 124 6.00 -2.72 13.34
CA ARG A 124 5.36 -2.95 12.03
C ARG A 124 4.78 -1.68 11.41
N SER A 125 4.51 -0.65 12.19
CA SER A 125 3.93 0.62 11.71
C SER A 125 4.79 1.80 12.15
N ARG A 126 4.70 2.92 11.42
CA ARG A 126 5.37 4.16 11.83
C ARG A 126 4.60 4.82 12.98
N ARG A 127 5.33 5.53 13.83
CA ARG A 127 4.74 6.35 14.88
C ARG A 127 4.08 7.58 14.28
N ALA A 128 3.15 8.18 15.03
CA ALA A 128 2.40 9.34 14.56
C ALA A 128 3.28 10.59 14.38
N ASP A 129 4.38 10.71 15.12
CA ASP A 129 5.36 11.80 15.01
C ASP A 129 6.33 11.64 13.82
N GLU A 130 6.33 10.47 13.17
CA GLU A 130 7.20 10.18 12.04
C GLU A 130 6.55 10.47 10.69
N VAL A 131 5.27 10.83 10.64
CA VAL A 131 4.49 10.94 9.39
C VAL A 131 3.79 12.27 9.27
N ASP A 132 3.77 12.79 8.03
CA ASP A 132 2.99 13.96 7.70
C ASP A 132 1.55 13.54 7.35
N PHE A 133 0.58 13.97 8.15
CA PHE A 133 -0.83 13.65 7.94
C PHE A 133 -1.54 14.59 6.93
N LEU A 134 -0.83 15.57 6.35
CA LEU A 134 -1.40 16.55 5.41
C LEU A 134 -2.01 15.91 4.16
N ASP A 135 -1.53 14.74 3.75
CA ASP A 135 -2.14 13.91 2.70
C ASP A 135 -3.42 13.24 3.25
N GLY A 136 -4.45 14.02 3.56
CA GLY A 136 -5.69 13.59 4.21
C GLY A 136 -6.38 12.39 3.52
N PRO A 137 -7.39 11.76 4.15
CA PRO A 137 -8.14 10.71 3.47
C PRO A 137 -8.72 11.27 2.16
N HIS A 138 -8.26 10.77 1.02
CA HIS A 138 -8.89 11.12 -0.24
C HIS A 138 -10.31 10.54 -0.27
N PRO A 139 -11.30 11.31 -0.74
CA PRO A 139 -12.60 10.75 -1.02
C PRO A 139 -12.42 9.61 -2.02
N SER A 140 -12.94 8.43 -1.70
CA SER A 140 -12.98 7.32 -2.65
C SER A 140 -13.63 7.82 -3.95
N PRO A 141 -13.05 7.55 -5.13
CA PRO A 141 -13.76 7.78 -6.39
C PRO A 141 -14.96 6.83 -6.39
N GLY A 142 -16.13 7.32 -5.99
CA GLY A 142 -17.33 6.50 -5.77
C GLY A 142 -18.13 6.82 -4.50
N ALA A 143 -17.65 7.68 -3.59
CA ALA A 143 -18.45 8.18 -2.47
C ALA A 143 -19.39 9.35 -2.86
N ALA A 144 -19.66 9.53 -4.15
CA ALA A 144 -20.76 10.34 -4.63
C ALA A 144 -21.95 9.41 -4.89
N GLY A 145 -22.96 9.50 -4.03
CA GLY A 145 -24.29 9.03 -4.35
C GLY A 145 -25.23 9.22 -3.16
N PRO A 146 -26.55 9.28 -3.42
CA PRO A 146 -27.26 10.04 -4.45
C PRO A 146 -27.52 11.51 -4.07
#